data_AF-B4I3I7-F1
#
_entry.id   AF-B4I3I7-F1
#
_cell.length_a   1.000
_cell.length_b   1.000
_cell.length_c   1.000
_cell.angle_alpha   90.00
_cell.angle_beta   90.00
_cell.angle_gamma   90.00
#
_symmetry.space_group_name_H-M   'P 1'
#
loop_
_entity.id
_entity.type
_entity.pdbx_description
1 polymer ?
#
loop_
_entity_poly.entity_id
_entity_poly.type
_entity_poly.pdbx_seq_one_letter_code
_entity_poly.pdbx_strand_id
1 'polypeptide(L)'
;SCPPDFCKGRETLQNLCDQIPGDALLYSLFRESAEPVKCPLKGPFIFTYNRGHGECKSPVSNIESCTEESRLLLSFQACPDVQGTESTGGPSMLSSKDAEYKLAQSGDATCNGLDSAEVGSRIMSLRKPPIAERCDFPAWFKGPRHWHALMGNAVYNYHSNDGSVHIIKPNGYMETRALCEQINKQTPTEMMAVVHYTTGCQSGFMCMMFYRRDTFVIEIQTGKPAIRLEDACAPDHFDINKMAYITLLASNPDLAICPMEGIYSLRGAIGPPYLATRHKRNHNGKSHLGHGHHHHEGADSGNFGHKGHSSLSFRNAERMERGSWHANTRGLPVRSRRNAPKDPQEHQQQQQEALVLEKVNSSNTSVGFVATRNRRDVPGCVPNYNAQRQLWVGCTAENLIDVSPLCSVDGEEEYSCHGSWSENSTFYIIARHKGSKHGVCLTYRPTEGTAAKLVVGDACYRGTQKPPDHHLEANLSVLGKCGETGASAAQVHLANWLLLVAMASWLQLHS
;
A
#
# COMPACT_ATOMS: atom_id res chain seq x y z
N SER A 1 38.90 3.45 66.18
CA SER A 1 38.88 4.92 66.32
C SER A 1 39.52 5.51 65.08
N CYS A 2 38.90 6.49 64.44
CA CYS A 2 39.54 7.25 63.36
C CYS A 2 40.37 8.41 63.94
N PRO A 3 41.32 8.97 63.18
CA PRO A 3 42.02 10.20 63.56
C PRO A 3 41.04 11.39 63.68
N PRO A 4 41.32 12.38 64.56
CA PRO A 4 40.43 13.53 64.76
C PRO A 4 40.12 14.30 63.47
N ASP A 5 41.11 14.48 62.60
CA ASP A 5 41.03 15.35 61.43
C ASP A 5 40.31 14.72 60.22
N PHE A 6 39.98 13.43 60.29
CA PHE A 6 39.35 12.67 59.19
C PHE A 6 37.93 12.17 59.48
N CYS A 7 37.36 12.52 60.63
CA CYS A 7 35.95 12.33 60.92
C CYS A 7 35.19 13.67 60.87
N LYS A 8 34.99 14.20 59.66
CA LYS A 8 33.84 15.09 59.42
C LYS A 8 32.59 14.37 59.91
N GLY A 9 31.92 14.94 60.91
CA GLY A 9 30.62 14.46 61.37
C GLY A 9 29.64 14.44 60.19
N ARG A 10 28.69 13.50 60.20
CA ARG A 10 27.69 13.35 59.13
C ARG A 10 26.92 14.66 58.97
N GLU A 11 27.29 15.44 57.96
CA GLU A 11 26.67 16.75 57.71
C GLU A 11 25.16 16.58 57.55
N THR A 12 24.40 17.44 58.23
CA THR A 12 22.94 17.40 58.17
C THR A 12 22.49 17.64 56.74
N LEU A 13 21.36 17.05 56.34
CA LEU A 13 20.81 17.24 54.99
C LEU A 13 20.64 18.74 54.69
N GLN A 14 20.24 19.53 55.69
CA GLN A 14 20.16 20.98 55.60
C GLN A 14 21.52 21.61 55.22
N ASN A 15 22.59 21.38 56.00
CA ASN A 15 23.91 21.94 55.72
C ASN A 15 24.48 21.50 54.36
N LEU A 16 24.07 20.34 53.83
CA LEU A 16 24.45 19.88 52.49
C LEU A 16 23.63 20.56 51.38
N CYS A 17 22.36 20.85 51.62
CA CYS A 17 21.52 21.65 50.72
C CYS A 17 21.95 23.12 50.71
N ASP A 18 22.31 23.69 51.86
CA ASP A 18 22.79 25.07 52.01
C ASP A 18 24.18 25.27 51.35
N GLN A 19 24.89 24.18 51.00
CA GLN A 19 26.13 24.18 50.20
C GLN A 19 25.88 24.15 48.68
N ILE A 20 24.63 24.01 48.22
CA ILE A 20 24.27 24.13 46.80
C ILE A 20 23.92 25.60 46.52
N PRO A 21 24.79 26.37 45.83
CA PRO A 21 24.49 27.78 45.57
C PRO A 21 23.39 27.92 44.51
N GLY A 22 22.71 29.07 44.49
CA GLY A 22 21.56 29.31 43.60
C GLY A 22 21.88 29.34 42.10
N ASP A 23 23.16 29.44 41.75
CA ASP A 23 23.74 29.39 40.41
C ASP A 23 24.43 28.04 40.09
N ALA A 24 24.19 27.00 40.90
CA ALA A 24 24.75 25.67 40.68
C ALA A 24 24.38 25.10 39.29
N LEU A 25 25.38 24.54 38.60
CA LEU A 25 25.24 24.01 37.24
C LEU A 25 24.15 22.93 37.15
N LEU A 26 23.11 23.20 36.36
CA LEU A 26 22.02 22.28 36.10
C LEU A 26 22.36 21.32 34.95
N TYR A 27 22.59 20.05 35.27
CA TYR A 27 22.81 19.01 34.26
C TYR A 27 21.49 18.55 33.65
N SER A 28 21.26 18.88 32.38
CA SER A 28 20.12 18.38 31.61
C SER A 28 20.32 16.90 31.26
N LEU A 29 19.39 16.03 31.71
CA LEU A 29 19.42 14.60 31.46
C LEU A 29 18.24 14.18 30.57
N PHE A 30 18.51 13.36 29.56
CA PHE A 30 17.48 12.70 28.75
C PHE A 30 17.38 11.21 29.12
N ARG A 31 16.19 10.63 28.94
CA ARG A 31 15.97 9.19 29.16
C ARG A 31 16.42 8.42 27.93
N GLU A 32 17.29 7.41 28.13
CA GLU A 32 17.82 6.54 27.07
C GLU A 32 16.71 5.90 26.20
N SER A 33 15.60 5.49 26.83
CA SER A 33 14.41 4.93 26.18
C SER A 33 13.29 5.97 25.95
N ALA A 34 13.61 7.23 25.67
CA ALA A 34 12.60 8.26 25.39
C ALA A 34 11.93 8.04 24.02
N GLU A 35 10.61 8.19 23.95
CA GLU A 35 9.90 8.24 22.67
C GLU A 35 10.18 9.60 21.99
N PRO A 36 10.52 9.65 20.68
CA PRO A 36 10.83 10.89 19.99
C PRO A 36 9.64 11.85 19.96
N VAL A 37 9.82 13.05 20.52
CA VAL A 37 8.81 14.12 20.45
C VAL A 37 8.79 14.80 19.08
N LYS A 38 7.62 15.30 18.69
CA LYS A 38 7.39 16.05 17.45
C LYS A 38 8.24 17.32 17.40
N CYS A 39 8.90 17.57 16.28
CA CYS A 39 9.69 18.79 16.09
C CYS A 39 8.79 20.03 16.10
N PRO A 40 9.16 21.11 16.83
CA PRO A 40 8.39 22.35 16.87
C PRO A 40 8.51 23.16 15.58
N LEU A 41 9.64 23.01 14.87
CA LEU A 41 9.90 23.61 13.57
C LEU A 41 9.51 22.62 12.46
N LYS A 42 8.90 23.14 11.40
CA LYS A 42 8.60 22.40 10.17
C LYS A 42 9.15 23.16 8.98
N GLY A 43 10.16 22.58 8.32
CA GLY A 43 10.74 23.10 7.09
C GLY A 43 9.85 22.85 5.85
N PRO A 44 10.27 23.34 4.67
CA PRO A 44 11.65 23.73 4.36
C PRO A 44 12.05 25.13 4.89
N PHE A 45 13.30 25.24 5.34
CA PHE A 45 13.97 26.52 5.63
C PHE A 45 15.36 26.54 4.97
N ILE A 46 15.87 27.75 4.69
CA ILE A 46 17.29 27.99 4.41
C ILE A 46 17.89 28.83 5.54
N PHE A 47 19.18 28.65 5.81
CA PHE A 47 19.85 29.33 6.93
C PHE A 47 21.29 29.76 6.63
N THR A 48 21.68 30.89 7.23
CA THR A 48 23.09 31.24 7.45
C THR A 48 23.50 30.74 8.84
N TYR A 49 24.79 30.46 9.05
CA TYR A 49 25.27 30.00 10.36
C TYR A 49 26.65 30.56 10.72
N ASN A 50 26.96 30.62 12.02
CA ASN A 50 28.26 31.01 12.53
C ASN A 50 28.76 29.98 13.57
N ARG A 51 30.04 29.61 13.48
CA ARG A 51 30.75 28.68 14.38
C ARG A 51 31.90 29.35 15.17
N GLY A 52 31.86 30.68 15.31
CA GLY A 52 32.92 31.49 15.92
C GLY A 52 33.99 32.01 14.96
N HIS A 53 34.07 31.47 13.74
CA HIS A 53 35.04 31.87 12.70
C HIS A 53 34.47 32.84 11.64
N GLY A 54 33.20 33.25 11.76
CA GLY A 54 32.52 34.12 10.81
C GLY A 54 31.14 33.57 10.42
N GLU A 55 30.28 34.44 9.88
CA GLU A 55 28.94 34.06 9.42
C GLU A 55 29.01 33.53 7.98
N CYS A 56 28.74 32.24 7.78
CA CYS A 56 28.64 31.61 6.48
C CYS A 56 27.29 31.95 5.83
N LYS A 57 27.35 32.69 4.70
CA LYS A 57 26.18 33.26 3.98
C LYS A 57 25.91 32.70 2.59
N SER A 58 26.95 32.31 1.86
CA SER A 58 26.86 31.81 0.49
C SER A 58 27.88 30.67 0.32
N PRO A 59 27.42 29.42 0.09
CA PRO A 59 26.04 28.97 -0.05
C PRO A 59 25.23 29.16 1.23
N VAL A 60 23.90 29.29 1.11
CA VAL A 60 23.01 29.04 2.25
C VAL A 60 22.93 27.55 2.54
N SER A 61 22.81 27.19 3.81
CA SER A 61 22.50 25.82 4.26
C SER A 61 20.99 25.59 4.26
N ASN A 62 20.51 24.35 4.27
CA ASN A 62 19.08 24.02 4.21
C ASN A 62 18.61 23.08 5.32
N ILE A 63 17.35 23.26 5.77
CA ILE A 63 16.68 22.42 6.76
C ILE A 63 15.42 21.83 6.15
N GLU A 64 15.28 20.52 6.23
CA GLU A 64 14.16 19.76 5.67
C GLU A 64 13.43 18.96 6.75
N SER A 65 12.11 18.88 6.64
CA SER A 65 11.27 17.97 7.45
C SER A 65 11.37 16.56 6.90
N CYS A 66 11.86 15.61 7.69
CA CYS A 66 11.79 14.19 7.33
C CYS A 66 10.32 13.72 7.30
N THR A 67 10.06 12.52 6.77
CA THR A 67 8.70 11.94 6.77
C THR A 67 8.22 11.49 8.16
N GLU A 68 9.13 11.33 9.12
CA GLU A 68 8.83 11.26 10.56
C GLU A 68 8.76 12.67 11.17
N GLU A 69 7.63 13.05 11.78
CA GLU A 69 7.43 14.39 12.36
C GLU A 69 8.36 14.74 13.55
N SER A 70 9.15 13.78 14.04
CA SER A 70 10.14 13.91 15.11
C SER A 70 11.57 14.08 14.59
N ARG A 71 11.78 14.23 13.27
CA ARG A 71 13.10 14.40 12.66
C ARG A 71 13.16 15.58 11.70
N LEU A 72 14.27 16.32 11.79
CA LEU A 72 14.69 17.37 10.86
C LEU A 72 16.08 17.01 10.34
N LEU A 73 16.29 17.19 9.03
CA LEU A 73 17.62 17.11 8.40
C LEU A 73 18.19 18.53 8.29
N LEU A 74 19.41 18.74 8.79
CA LEU A 74 20.15 20.00 8.64
C LEU A 74 21.36 19.74 7.73
N SER A 75 21.28 20.23 6.49
CA SER A 75 22.34 20.11 5.49
C SER A 75 23.18 21.39 5.46
N PHE A 76 24.36 21.32 6.07
CA PHE A 76 25.31 22.42 6.15
C PHE A 76 26.09 22.61 4.85
N GLN A 77 26.54 23.84 4.61
CA GLN A 77 27.29 24.25 3.42
C GLN A 77 28.59 24.99 3.74
N ALA A 78 29.57 24.90 2.84
CA ALA A 78 30.88 25.53 3.01
C ALA A 78 30.92 26.87 2.29
N CYS A 79 31.17 27.93 3.05
CA CYS A 79 31.49 29.23 2.49
C CYS A 79 32.99 29.28 2.20
N PRO A 80 33.42 29.51 0.94
CA PRO A 80 34.85 29.49 0.56
C PRO A 80 35.73 30.40 1.44
N ASP A 81 35.16 31.51 1.91
CA ASP A 81 35.85 32.53 2.68
C ASP A 81 35.80 32.32 4.22
N VAL A 82 35.18 31.23 4.71
CA VAL A 82 34.99 30.97 6.15
C VAL A 82 35.57 29.62 6.57
N GLN A 83 36.63 29.68 7.38
CA GLN A 83 37.31 28.49 7.91
C GLN A 83 36.40 27.66 8.84
N GLY A 84 36.52 26.34 8.78
CA GLY A 84 35.73 25.41 9.62
C GLY A 84 34.30 25.11 9.12
N THR A 85 34.01 25.38 7.84
CA THR A 85 32.73 25.10 7.18
C THR A 85 32.77 23.83 6.29
N GLU A 86 31.63 23.17 6.06
CA GLU A 86 31.52 21.79 5.52
C GLU A 86 30.84 21.73 4.14
N SER A 87 31.44 21.07 3.15
CA SER A 87 31.25 21.38 1.71
C SER A 87 30.20 20.58 0.93
N THR A 88 29.39 21.25 0.09
CA THR A 88 29.48 21.21 -1.41
C THR A 88 28.49 22.22 -2.04
N GLY A 89 29.00 23.35 -2.54
CA GLY A 89 28.21 24.58 -2.66
C GLY A 89 27.42 24.86 -3.95
N GLY A 90 26.53 25.85 -3.84
CA GLY A 90 25.87 26.58 -4.93
C GLY A 90 25.72 28.07 -4.59
N PRO A 91 25.61 28.99 -5.58
CA PRO A 91 25.66 30.43 -5.33
C PRO A 91 24.31 31.00 -4.86
N SER A 92 24.30 31.71 -3.73
CA SER A 92 23.08 32.40 -3.24
C SER A 92 23.41 33.60 -2.34
N MET A 93 23.27 34.83 -2.86
CA MET A 93 23.34 36.05 -2.05
C MET A 93 22.03 36.25 -1.27
N LEU A 94 22.10 36.59 0.03
CA LEU A 94 21.21 37.60 0.64
C LEU A 94 21.71 38.09 2.01
N SER A 95 21.09 39.16 2.52
CA SER A 95 21.40 39.82 3.79
C SER A 95 20.71 39.18 4.99
N SER A 96 21.23 39.42 6.20
CA SER A 96 20.84 38.74 7.45
C SER A 96 19.78 39.48 8.29
N LYS A 97 19.01 40.41 7.70
CA LYS A 97 17.97 41.18 8.43
C LYS A 97 16.58 40.54 8.45
N ASP A 98 16.30 39.58 7.57
CA ASP A 98 14.96 39.04 7.33
C ASP A 98 14.84 37.56 7.79
N ALA A 99 15.35 37.26 8.99
CA ALA A 99 15.25 35.93 9.60
C ALA A 99 13.90 35.73 10.29
N GLU A 100 13.17 34.66 9.95
CA GLU A 100 11.89 34.31 10.56
C GLU A 100 12.08 33.58 11.90
N TYR A 101 13.13 32.76 12.01
CA TYR A 101 13.52 32.09 13.25
C TYR A 101 15.03 32.26 13.47
N LYS A 102 15.44 32.47 14.72
CA LYS A 102 16.82 32.30 15.16
C LYS A 102 16.91 31.03 15.97
N LEU A 103 17.97 30.26 15.76
CA LEU A 103 18.28 29.03 16.49
C LEU A 103 19.72 29.14 17.02
N ALA A 104 19.93 28.66 18.25
CA ALA A 104 21.26 28.39 18.77
C ALA A 104 21.39 26.91 19.17
N GLN A 105 22.60 26.38 19.07
CA GLN A 105 22.98 25.04 19.49
C GLN A 105 24.10 25.13 20.52
N SER A 106 23.99 24.38 21.62
CA SER A 106 25.06 24.24 22.61
C SER A 106 26.26 23.48 22.03
N GLY A 107 27.45 23.66 22.63
CA GLY A 107 28.64 22.89 22.26
C GLY A 107 28.61 21.46 22.81
N ASP A 108 27.91 21.25 23.92
CA ASP A 108 27.79 19.99 24.64
C ASP A 108 26.42 19.85 25.34
N ALA A 109 26.25 18.79 26.13
CA ALA A 109 25.01 18.46 26.85
C ALA A 109 24.78 19.27 28.14
N THR A 110 25.67 20.19 28.53
CA THR A 110 25.47 21.07 29.69
C THR A 110 24.55 22.26 29.38
N CYS A 111 24.38 22.59 28.09
CA CYS A 111 23.65 23.78 27.62
C CYS A 111 24.18 25.13 28.15
N ASN A 112 25.37 25.17 28.74
CA ASN A 112 25.99 26.41 29.20
C ASN A 112 26.26 27.37 28.03
N GLY A 113 26.00 28.67 28.24
CA GLY A 113 26.13 29.69 27.20
C GLY A 113 25.11 29.57 26.07
N LEU A 114 23.93 29.01 26.34
CA LEU A 114 22.78 28.93 25.44
C LEU A 114 21.64 29.86 25.91
N ASP A 115 21.99 31.03 26.44
CA ASP A 115 21.07 31.92 27.17
C ASP A 115 19.98 32.54 26.27
N SER A 116 20.16 32.48 24.95
CA SER A 116 19.17 32.89 23.96
C SER A 116 19.41 32.21 22.60
N ALA A 117 18.47 32.36 21.67
CA ALA A 117 18.63 31.93 20.28
C ALA A 117 19.72 32.71 19.50
N GLU A 118 20.39 33.69 20.12
CA GLU A 118 21.47 34.50 19.53
C GLU A 118 22.86 34.20 20.12
N VAL A 119 22.93 33.33 21.14
CA VAL A 119 24.16 32.99 21.88
C VAL A 119 24.28 31.48 21.98
N GLY A 120 25.41 30.92 21.54
CA GLY A 120 25.67 29.47 21.56
C GLY A 120 26.91 29.09 20.76
N SER A 121 27.26 27.80 20.77
CA SER A 121 28.41 27.26 20.01
C SER A 121 28.19 27.31 18.51
N ARG A 122 26.93 27.16 18.06
CA ARG A 122 26.51 27.44 16.69
C ARG A 122 25.24 28.26 16.72
N ILE A 123 25.22 29.39 16.02
CA ILE A 123 24.02 30.19 15.82
C ILE A 123 23.59 30.14 14.35
N MET A 124 22.27 30.12 14.12
CA MET A 124 21.66 29.91 12.81
C MET A 124 20.52 30.90 12.60
N SER A 125 20.51 31.61 11.48
CA SER A 125 19.43 32.51 11.08
C SER A 125 18.61 31.86 9.98
N LEU A 126 17.42 31.36 10.33
CA LEU A 126 16.52 30.65 9.42
C LEU A 126 15.53 31.61 8.77
N ARG A 127 15.24 31.34 7.51
CA ARG A 127 14.17 31.98 6.72
C ARG A 127 13.56 30.94 5.79
N LYS A 128 12.32 31.14 5.34
CA LYS A 128 11.76 30.29 4.28
C LYS A 128 12.62 30.42 3.00
N PRO A 129 12.78 29.35 2.21
CA PRO A 129 13.31 29.50 0.86
C PRO A 129 12.42 30.46 0.06
N PRO A 130 12.97 31.21 -0.91
CA PRO A 130 12.13 31.93 -1.86
C PRO A 130 11.24 30.93 -2.59
N ILE A 131 9.94 31.23 -2.70
CA ILE A 131 8.99 30.36 -3.40
C ILE A 131 9.41 30.27 -4.87
N ALA A 132 9.59 29.06 -5.38
CA ALA A 132 9.81 28.85 -6.81
C ALA A 132 8.50 29.17 -7.57
N GLU A 133 8.41 30.37 -8.14
CA GLU A 133 7.22 30.92 -8.84
C GLU A 133 6.78 30.13 -10.10
N ARG A 134 7.31 28.92 -10.32
CA ARG A 134 7.35 28.24 -11.62
C ARG A 134 6.99 26.76 -11.61
N CYS A 135 6.70 26.16 -10.44
CA CYS A 135 6.25 24.77 -10.36
C CYS A 135 5.08 24.63 -9.39
N ASP A 136 3.94 24.20 -9.91
CA ASP A 136 2.72 23.92 -9.18
C ASP A 136 2.02 22.71 -9.82
N PHE A 137 1.46 21.82 -8.99
CA PHE A 137 0.80 20.61 -9.48
C PHE A 137 -0.51 20.96 -10.21
N PRO A 138 -0.99 20.12 -11.16
CA PRO A 138 -2.12 20.49 -12.01
C PRO A 138 -3.41 20.69 -11.21
N ALA A 139 -4.23 21.67 -11.59
CA ALA A 139 -5.49 21.95 -10.88
C ALA A 139 -6.42 20.72 -10.78
N TRP A 140 -6.45 19.87 -11.83
CA TRP A 140 -7.20 18.62 -11.84
C TRP A 140 -6.65 17.56 -10.87
N PHE A 141 -5.34 17.56 -10.58
CA PHE A 141 -4.74 16.71 -9.56
C PHE A 141 -5.05 17.22 -8.15
N LYS A 142 -4.98 18.54 -7.94
CA LYS A 142 -5.21 19.17 -6.64
C LYS A 142 -6.67 19.13 -6.18
N GLY A 143 -7.62 19.09 -7.11
CA GLY A 143 -9.07 19.18 -6.85
C GLY A 143 -9.58 18.14 -5.85
N PRO A 144 -9.48 16.82 -6.10
CA PRO A 144 -9.97 15.78 -5.20
C PRO A 144 -9.24 15.69 -3.86
N ARG A 145 -8.05 16.30 -3.73
CA ARG A 145 -7.09 16.28 -2.60
C ARG A 145 -6.54 14.93 -2.17
N HIS A 146 -7.35 13.87 -2.24
CA HIS A 146 -7.06 12.53 -1.75
C HIS A 146 -7.26 11.51 -2.89
N TRP A 147 -6.18 10.80 -3.23
CA TRP A 147 -6.14 9.79 -4.27
C TRP A 147 -5.67 8.46 -3.69
N HIS A 148 -6.31 7.35 -4.09
CA HIS A 148 -5.93 6.00 -3.69
C HIS A 148 -5.33 5.26 -4.88
N ALA A 149 -4.20 4.58 -4.67
CA ALA A 149 -3.73 3.60 -5.64
C ALA A 149 -4.69 2.41 -5.69
N LEU A 150 -5.03 1.94 -6.89
CA LEU A 150 -5.96 0.81 -7.06
C LEU A 150 -5.49 -0.45 -6.32
N MET A 151 -4.17 -0.69 -6.27
CA MET A 151 -3.51 -1.75 -5.49
C MET A 151 -3.74 -1.66 -3.96
N GLY A 152 -4.35 -0.58 -3.44
CA GLY A 152 -4.58 -0.35 -2.01
C GLY A 152 -3.31 -0.09 -1.19
N ASN A 153 -2.14 -0.02 -1.82
CA ASN A 153 -0.84 0.04 -1.17
C ASN A 153 -0.40 1.47 -0.77
N ALA A 154 -1.04 2.51 -1.29
CA ALA A 154 -0.66 3.91 -1.07
C ALA A 154 -1.83 4.88 -1.25
N VAL A 155 -1.76 6.00 -0.53
CA VAL A 155 -2.66 7.15 -0.64
C VAL A 155 -1.82 8.40 -0.94
N TYR A 156 -2.19 9.14 -1.98
CA TYR A 156 -1.51 10.36 -2.42
C TYR A 156 -2.38 11.57 -2.04
N ASN A 157 -1.89 12.38 -1.11
CA ASN A 157 -2.58 13.56 -0.59
C ASN A 157 -1.88 14.84 -1.04
N TYR A 158 -2.61 15.79 -1.63
CA TYR A 158 -2.07 17.13 -1.91
C TYR A 158 -2.31 18.07 -0.72
N HIS A 159 -1.22 18.68 -0.20
CA HIS A 159 -1.23 19.59 0.93
C HIS A 159 -1.02 21.04 0.47
N SER A 160 -2.10 21.83 0.49
CA SER A 160 -2.09 23.24 0.06
C SER A 160 -1.22 24.16 0.93
N ASN A 161 -0.87 23.75 2.14
CA ASN A 161 -0.13 24.58 3.11
C ASN A 161 1.36 24.70 2.76
N ASP A 162 1.89 23.75 1.98
CA ASP A 162 3.32 23.63 1.67
C ASP A 162 3.59 23.18 0.22
N GLY A 163 2.55 23.15 -0.64
CA GLY A 163 2.63 22.81 -2.05
C GLY A 163 2.96 21.35 -2.35
N SER A 164 3.02 20.46 -1.35
CA SER A 164 3.59 19.13 -1.49
C SER A 164 2.54 18.00 -1.60
N VAL A 165 2.97 16.87 -2.16
CA VAL A 165 2.22 15.62 -2.20
C VAL A 165 2.80 14.67 -1.16
N HIS A 166 1.96 14.14 -0.27
CA HIS A 166 2.33 13.11 0.71
C HIS A 166 1.82 11.76 0.24
N ILE A 167 2.74 10.80 0.08
CA ILE A 167 2.49 9.41 -0.23
C ILE A 167 2.48 8.65 1.09
N ILE A 168 1.31 8.15 1.49
CA ILE A 168 1.04 7.55 2.79
C ILE A 168 0.73 6.06 2.60
N LYS A 169 1.40 5.21 3.38
CA LYS A 169 1.21 3.75 3.37
C LYS A 169 -0.08 3.32 4.08
N PRO A 170 -0.52 2.06 3.94
CA PRO A 170 -1.78 1.58 4.54
C PRO A 170 -1.73 1.51 6.07
N ASN A 171 -0.53 1.60 6.66
CA ASN A 171 -0.29 1.73 8.09
C ASN A 171 -0.43 3.18 8.62
N GLY A 172 -0.75 4.15 7.75
CA GLY A 172 -0.92 5.57 8.09
C GLY A 172 0.36 6.41 8.13
N TYR A 173 1.54 5.82 7.92
CA TYR A 173 2.82 6.55 7.93
C TYR A 173 3.12 7.14 6.55
N MET A 174 3.70 8.35 6.53
CA MET A 174 4.22 8.97 5.31
C MET A 174 5.48 8.22 4.86
N GLU A 175 5.43 7.63 3.67
CA GLU A 175 6.60 7.01 3.02
C GLU A 175 7.44 8.08 2.32
N THR A 176 6.78 8.92 1.51
CA THR A 176 7.44 9.92 0.66
C THR A 176 6.68 11.23 0.65
N ARG A 177 7.39 12.34 0.74
CA ARG A 177 6.95 13.70 0.40
C ARG A 177 7.50 14.06 -0.99
N ALA A 178 6.73 14.78 -1.80
CA ALA A 178 7.17 15.28 -3.10
C ALA A 178 6.76 16.75 -3.30
N LEU A 179 7.69 17.62 -3.66
CA LEU A 179 7.49 19.05 -3.92
C LEU A 179 7.82 19.37 -5.39
N CYS A 180 7.02 20.20 -6.04
CA CYS A 180 7.24 20.59 -7.44
C CYS A 180 8.46 21.55 -7.53
N GLU A 181 9.48 21.21 -8.31
CA GLU A 181 10.66 22.08 -8.53
C GLU A 181 10.72 22.65 -9.96
N GLN A 182 10.59 21.79 -10.98
CA GLN A 182 10.57 22.22 -12.39
C GLN A 182 9.51 21.48 -13.20
N ILE A 183 8.80 22.20 -14.07
CA ILE A 183 7.90 21.63 -15.07
C ILE A 183 8.65 21.49 -16.40
N ASN A 184 8.75 20.25 -16.92
CA ASN A 184 9.42 19.95 -18.20
C ASN A 184 8.45 19.81 -19.38
N LYS A 185 7.20 19.42 -19.11
CA LYS A 185 6.12 19.32 -20.10
C LYS A 185 4.79 19.59 -19.41
N GLN A 186 3.89 20.33 -20.04
CA GLN A 186 2.52 20.50 -19.55
C GLN A 186 1.52 20.63 -20.69
N THR A 187 0.41 19.90 -20.59
CA THR A 187 -0.76 19.96 -21.48
C THR A 187 -2.03 19.88 -20.63
N PRO A 188 -3.24 20.00 -21.21
CA PRO A 188 -4.49 19.79 -20.47
C PRO A 188 -4.69 18.36 -19.91
N THR A 189 -3.95 17.38 -20.44
CA THR A 189 -4.06 15.95 -20.12
C THR A 189 -2.79 15.35 -19.51
N GLU A 190 -1.65 16.01 -19.60
CA GLU A 190 -0.34 15.46 -19.23
C GLU A 190 0.55 16.49 -18.54
N MET A 191 1.35 16.07 -17.55
CA MET A 191 2.39 16.90 -16.94
C MET A 191 3.63 16.07 -16.64
N MET A 192 4.80 16.53 -17.08
CA MET A 192 6.10 16.02 -16.64
C MET A 192 6.75 17.07 -15.75
N ALA A 193 7.11 16.69 -14.52
CA ALA A 193 7.78 17.55 -13.56
C ALA A 193 8.96 16.83 -12.91
N VAL A 194 10.04 17.58 -12.63
CA VAL A 194 11.02 17.21 -11.62
C VAL A 194 10.44 17.60 -10.27
N VAL A 195 10.37 16.64 -9.34
CA VAL A 195 10.01 16.90 -7.95
C VAL A 195 11.23 16.71 -7.05
N HIS A 196 11.36 17.56 -6.03
CA HIS A 196 12.19 17.24 -4.87
C HIS A 196 11.43 16.21 -4.02
N TYR A 197 12.03 15.07 -3.72
CA TYR A 197 11.42 14.04 -2.90
C TYR A 197 12.11 13.94 -1.53
N THR A 198 11.36 13.52 -0.52
CA THR A 198 11.85 13.19 0.82
C THR A 198 11.30 11.82 1.21
N THR A 199 12.15 10.83 1.47
CA THR A 199 11.78 9.49 1.93
C THR A 199 12.56 9.16 3.19
N GLY A 200 11.87 9.05 4.34
CA GLY A 200 12.54 9.08 5.63
C GLY A 200 13.25 10.42 5.82
N CYS A 201 14.60 10.37 5.96
CA CYS A 201 15.48 11.55 5.92
C CYS A 201 16.46 11.52 4.72
N GLN A 202 16.13 10.79 3.64
CA GLN A 202 16.85 10.88 2.36
C GLN A 202 16.06 11.76 1.41
N SER A 203 16.75 12.65 0.69
CA SER A 203 16.13 13.53 -0.31
C SER A 203 16.99 13.72 -1.55
N GLY A 204 16.40 14.34 -2.57
CA GLY A 204 16.98 14.54 -3.89
C GLY A 204 15.87 14.79 -4.91
N PHE A 205 16.12 14.50 -6.19
CA PHE A 205 15.19 14.77 -7.27
C PHE A 205 14.70 13.50 -7.95
N MET A 206 13.48 13.49 -8.48
CA MET A 206 12.97 12.42 -9.36
C MET A 206 12.02 13.00 -10.41
N CYS A 207 11.99 12.39 -11.60
CA CYS A 207 10.99 12.73 -12.61
C CYS A 207 9.64 12.08 -12.26
N MET A 208 8.56 12.85 -12.32
CA MET A 208 7.19 12.34 -12.26
C MET A 208 6.42 12.75 -13.51
N MET A 209 5.70 11.78 -14.08
CA MET A 209 4.88 11.95 -15.28
C MET A 209 3.42 11.63 -14.91
N PHE A 210 2.56 12.65 -14.92
CA PHE A 210 1.15 12.58 -14.55
C PHE A 210 0.27 12.58 -15.80
N TYR A 211 -0.70 11.67 -15.86
CA TYR A 211 -1.69 11.56 -16.92
C TYR A 211 -3.10 11.71 -16.34
N ARG A 212 -3.86 12.68 -16.84
CA ARG A 212 -5.29 12.78 -16.60
C ARG A 212 -6.03 11.86 -17.57
N ARG A 213 -6.65 10.80 -17.04
CA ARG A 213 -7.43 9.83 -17.84
C ARG A 213 -8.91 10.16 -17.84
N ASP A 214 -9.43 10.56 -16.69
CA ASP A 214 -10.81 10.98 -16.50
C ASP A 214 -10.86 12.18 -15.52
N THR A 215 -12.04 12.51 -15.01
CA THR A 215 -12.24 13.51 -13.95
C THR A 215 -11.76 13.00 -12.59
N PHE A 216 -11.97 11.70 -12.31
CA PHE A 216 -11.60 11.05 -11.04
C PHE A 216 -10.54 9.96 -11.17
N VAL A 217 -9.96 9.79 -12.37
CA VAL A 217 -8.93 8.79 -12.67
C VAL A 217 -7.71 9.44 -13.27
N ILE A 218 -6.54 9.11 -12.72
CA ILE A 218 -5.23 9.53 -13.22
C ILE A 218 -4.26 8.35 -13.24
N GLU A 219 -3.18 8.47 -14.00
CA GLU A 219 -2.02 7.59 -13.86
C GLU A 219 -0.78 8.41 -13.56
N ILE A 220 0.16 7.84 -12.82
CA ILE A 220 1.47 8.41 -12.53
C ILE A 220 2.54 7.40 -12.91
N GLN A 221 3.61 7.85 -13.55
CA GLN A 221 4.89 7.13 -13.61
C GLN A 221 5.93 7.91 -12.82
N THR A 222 6.78 7.21 -12.08
CA THR A 222 7.84 7.81 -11.26
C THR A 222 9.20 7.23 -11.67
N GLY A 223 10.19 8.10 -11.86
CA GLY A 223 11.57 7.73 -12.20
C GLY A 223 12.38 7.26 -10.99
N LYS A 224 13.64 6.90 -11.26
CA LYS A 224 14.63 6.68 -10.20
C LYS A 224 15.03 8.02 -9.55
N PRO A 225 15.41 8.02 -8.26
CA PRO A 225 16.09 9.15 -7.64
C PRO A 225 17.38 9.55 -8.38
N ALA A 226 17.63 10.85 -8.45
CA ALA A 226 18.86 11.50 -8.87
C ALA A 226 19.30 12.53 -7.82
N ILE A 227 20.60 12.84 -7.78
CA ILE A 227 21.18 13.84 -6.86
C ILE A 227 21.02 15.27 -7.39
N ARG A 228 20.92 15.42 -8.71
CA ARG A 228 20.78 16.70 -9.42
C ARG A 228 19.42 16.80 -10.10
N LEU A 229 18.92 18.02 -10.22
CA LEU A 229 17.60 18.36 -10.75
C LEU A 229 17.52 18.10 -12.26
N GLU A 230 18.59 18.44 -12.98
CA GLU A 230 18.76 18.21 -14.41
C GLU A 230 18.89 16.72 -14.78
N ASP A 231 19.48 15.90 -13.90
CA ASP A 231 19.68 14.47 -14.13
C ASP A 231 18.38 13.66 -13.93
N ALA A 232 17.42 14.19 -13.17
CA ALA A 232 16.23 13.46 -12.70
C ALA A 232 15.31 12.94 -13.83
N CYS A 233 15.14 13.71 -14.90
CA CYS A 233 14.38 13.31 -16.10
C CYS A 233 15.28 12.85 -17.26
N ALA A 234 16.58 12.61 -17.02
CA ALA A 234 17.47 12.04 -18.04
C ALA A 234 17.13 10.54 -18.28
N PRO A 235 17.42 9.98 -19.47
CA PRO A 235 16.97 8.63 -19.86
C PRO A 235 17.36 7.49 -18.91
N ASP A 236 18.49 7.62 -18.20
CA ASP A 236 18.95 6.63 -17.22
C ASP A 236 18.11 6.61 -15.92
N HIS A 237 17.51 7.75 -15.56
CA HIS A 237 16.63 7.91 -14.40
C HIS A 237 15.15 7.80 -14.78
N PHE A 238 14.75 8.24 -15.98
CA PHE A 238 13.37 8.19 -16.46
C PHE A 238 13.27 7.74 -17.93
N ASP A 239 12.74 6.52 -18.14
CA ASP A 239 12.27 6.04 -19.45
C ASP A 239 10.77 5.77 -19.38
N ILE A 240 10.00 6.63 -20.05
CA ILE A 240 8.54 6.62 -20.16
C ILE A 240 7.96 5.28 -20.63
N ASN A 241 8.74 4.44 -21.33
CA ASN A 241 8.31 3.13 -21.82
C ASN A 241 8.56 2.00 -20.81
N LYS A 242 9.52 2.19 -19.89
CA LYS A 242 9.92 1.19 -18.88
C LYS A 242 9.27 1.44 -17.51
N MET A 243 8.97 2.68 -17.14
CA MET A 243 8.38 2.98 -15.84
C MET A 243 6.94 2.44 -15.74
N ALA A 244 6.63 1.80 -14.61
CA ALA A 244 5.29 1.26 -14.35
C ALA A 244 4.26 2.37 -14.18
N TYR A 245 3.03 2.14 -14.65
CA TYR A 245 1.89 3.02 -14.39
C TYR A 245 1.30 2.70 -13.03
N ILE A 246 1.22 3.71 -12.16
CA ILE A 246 0.44 3.68 -10.92
C ILE A 246 -0.88 4.37 -11.21
N THR A 247 -1.95 3.59 -11.36
CA THR A 247 -3.31 4.14 -11.56
C THR A 247 -3.88 4.58 -10.22
N LEU A 248 -4.32 5.83 -10.12
CA LEU A 248 -4.95 6.41 -8.93
C LEU A 248 -6.40 6.80 -9.20
N LEU A 249 -7.25 6.54 -8.20
CA LEU A 249 -8.67 6.87 -8.17
C LEU A 249 -8.93 7.86 -7.03
N ALA A 250 -9.75 8.89 -7.25
CA ALA A 250 -10.15 9.82 -6.19
C ALA A 250 -10.87 9.08 -5.03
N SER A 251 -10.71 9.53 -3.78
CA SER A 251 -11.32 8.84 -2.62
C SER A 251 -12.85 8.77 -2.68
N ASN A 252 -13.49 9.85 -3.14
CA ASN A 252 -14.92 9.93 -3.40
C ASN A 252 -15.13 10.26 -4.89
N PRO A 253 -15.08 9.24 -5.78
CA PRO A 253 -15.33 9.42 -7.20
C PRO A 253 -16.83 9.30 -7.48
N ASP A 254 -17.35 10.14 -8.38
CA ASP A 254 -18.71 9.98 -8.89
C ASP A 254 -18.82 8.71 -9.75
N LEU A 255 -20.05 8.29 -10.04
CA LEU A 255 -20.33 7.15 -10.91
C LEU A 255 -20.15 7.55 -12.37
N ALA A 256 -19.47 6.70 -13.14
CA ALA A 256 -19.30 6.85 -14.58
C ALA A 256 -20.03 5.71 -15.31
N ILE A 257 -20.52 5.97 -16.51
CA ILE A 257 -21.10 4.94 -17.39
C ILE A 257 -20.00 3.93 -17.73
N CYS A 258 -20.30 2.64 -17.57
CA CYS A 258 -19.41 1.57 -17.98
C CYS A 258 -19.43 1.46 -19.53
N PRO A 259 -18.31 1.65 -20.23
CA PRO A 259 -18.27 1.32 -21.65
C PRO A 259 -18.39 -0.19 -21.83
N MET A 260 -18.75 -0.62 -23.04
CA MET A 260 -19.01 -2.03 -23.39
C MET A 260 -20.30 -2.59 -22.76
N GLU A 261 -21.39 -1.83 -22.85
CA GLU A 261 -22.74 -2.32 -22.53
C GLU A 261 -23.01 -3.68 -23.20
N GLY A 262 -23.31 -4.71 -22.39
CA GLY A 262 -23.58 -6.04 -22.89
C GLY A 262 -23.39 -7.18 -21.90
N ILE A 263 -23.61 -8.39 -22.41
CA ILE A 263 -23.61 -9.65 -21.66
C ILE A 263 -22.45 -10.50 -22.18
N TYR A 264 -21.57 -10.93 -21.27
CA TYR A 264 -20.36 -11.68 -21.60
C TYR A 264 -20.27 -12.96 -20.77
N SER A 265 -19.68 -14.00 -21.35
CA SER A 265 -19.30 -15.23 -20.63
C SER A 265 -17.78 -15.33 -20.55
N LEU A 266 -17.28 -15.72 -19.37
CA LEU A 266 -15.86 -15.90 -19.08
C LEU A 266 -15.60 -17.19 -18.29
N ARG A 267 -14.32 -17.57 -18.19
CA ARG A 267 -13.81 -18.54 -17.21
C ARG A 267 -12.67 -17.87 -16.44
N GLY A 268 -12.75 -17.87 -15.11
CA GLY A 268 -11.84 -17.11 -14.25
C GLY A 268 -12.57 -16.46 -13.07
N ALA A 269 -11.81 -15.78 -12.20
CA ALA A 269 -12.36 -14.95 -11.12
C ALA A 269 -12.04 -13.48 -11.41
N ILE A 270 -13.06 -12.62 -11.52
CA ILE A 270 -12.88 -11.19 -11.78
C ILE A 270 -12.53 -10.50 -10.46
N GLY A 271 -11.26 -10.58 -10.06
CA GLY A 271 -10.78 -9.88 -8.87
C GLY A 271 -9.38 -10.31 -8.46
N PRO A 272 -8.59 -9.43 -7.81
CA PRO A 272 -7.30 -9.80 -7.26
C PRO A 272 -7.48 -10.83 -6.13
N PRO A 273 -6.60 -11.83 -5.99
CA PRO A 273 -6.81 -13.00 -5.13
C PRO A 273 -6.88 -12.73 -3.62
N TYR A 274 -6.62 -11.49 -3.17
CA TYR A 274 -6.42 -11.13 -1.76
C TYR A 274 -7.65 -11.29 -0.84
N LEU A 275 -8.87 -11.36 -1.39
CA LEU A 275 -10.11 -11.53 -0.60
C LEU A 275 -10.56 -12.99 -0.47
N ALA A 276 -9.89 -13.95 -1.11
CA ALA A 276 -10.19 -15.39 -0.98
C ALA A 276 -9.62 -16.04 0.32
N THR A 277 -9.40 -15.25 1.38
CA THR A 277 -8.86 -15.70 2.68
C THR A 277 -9.91 -16.49 3.47
N ARG A 278 -10.19 -17.72 3.04
CA ARG A 278 -11.24 -18.62 3.56
C ARG A 278 -10.95 -19.20 4.96
N HIS A 279 -10.56 -18.35 5.91
CA HIS A 279 -10.28 -18.68 7.32
C HIS A 279 -11.56 -18.92 8.15
N LYS A 280 -12.36 -19.90 7.72
CA LYS A 280 -13.36 -20.57 8.57
C LYS A 280 -13.04 -22.07 8.71
N ARG A 281 -11.77 -22.40 8.93
CA ARG A 281 -11.33 -23.75 9.30
C ARG A 281 -11.58 -24.00 10.79
N ASN A 282 -12.77 -24.52 11.06
CA ASN A 282 -13.11 -25.46 12.14
C ASN A 282 -12.02 -25.68 13.22
N HIS A 283 -12.13 -24.99 14.36
CA HIS A 283 -11.34 -25.31 15.55
C HIS A 283 -11.93 -26.53 16.27
N ASN A 284 -11.59 -27.73 15.82
CA ASN A 284 -11.76 -28.95 16.61
C ASN A 284 -10.74 -30.03 16.19
N GLY A 285 -10.05 -30.66 17.16
CA GLY A 285 -9.22 -31.85 16.92
C GLY A 285 -7.70 -31.72 17.15
N LYS A 286 -7.29 -31.87 18.41
CA LYS A 286 -6.06 -32.54 18.93
C LYS A 286 -4.66 -32.18 18.38
N SER A 287 -3.77 -31.90 19.34
CA SER A 287 -2.32 -31.74 19.16
C SER A 287 -1.54 -33.07 19.27
N HIS A 288 -0.54 -33.24 18.41
CA HIS A 288 0.60 -34.16 18.49
C HIS A 288 1.72 -33.51 17.63
N LEU A 289 3.00 -33.34 18.02
CA LEU A 289 3.99 -34.23 18.66
C LEU A 289 4.17 -35.54 17.87
N GLY A 290 5.25 -35.77 17.12
CA GLY A 290 6.49 -35.03 16.89
C GLY A 290 7.56 -35.96 16.26
N HIS A 291 8.73 -35.43 15.86
CA HIS A 291 9.77 -36.13 15.06
C HIS A 291 9.37 -36.39 13.59
N GLY A 292 10.29 -36.46 12.61
CA GLY A 292 11.74 -36.20 12.67
C GLY A 292 12.36 -36.26 11.26
N HIS A 293 13.42 -35.47 11.00
CA HIS A 293 14.07 -35.41 9.68
C HIS A 293 15.05 -36.57 9.45
N HIS A 294 15.18 -37.00 8.20
CA HIS A 294 16.40 -37.60 7.67
C HIS A 294 16.76 -36.96 6.33
N HIS A 295 18.06 -36.73 6.12
CA HIS A 295 18.62 -36.28 4.85
C HIS A 295 18.82 -37.45 3.89
N HIS A 296 18.80 -37.16 2.59
CA HIS A 296 19.72 -37.83 1.65
C HIS A 296 20.11 -36.87 0.53
N GLU A 297 21.40 -36.81 0.23
CA GLU A 297 21.88 -36.21 -1.02
C GLU A 297 21.66 -37.21 -2.17
N GLY A 298 21.46 -36.69 -3.39
CA GLY A 298 21.32 -37.47 -4.62
C GLY A 298 21.90 -36.68 -5.78
N ALA A 299 22.74 -37.34 -6.58
CA ALA A 299 23.42 -36.73 -7.73
C ALA A 299 22.61 -36.86 -9.02
N ASP A 300 22.88 -35.92 -9.93
CA ASP A 300 22.65 -35.89 -11.39
C ASP A 300 21.45 -36.60 -12.07
N SER A 301 20.89 -35.80 -12.99
CA SER A 301 20.13 -36.15 -14.21
C SER A 301 18.60 -36.24 -14.14
N GLY A 302 17.94 -35.71 -15.18
CA GLY A 302 16.51 -35.96 -15.46
C GLY A 302 15.58 -34.73 -15.45
N ASN A 303 15.64 -33.93 -16.53
CA ASN A 303 14.58 -33.23 -17.27
C ASN A 303 13.21 -32.84 -16.63
N PHE A 304 12.59 -31.81 -17.23
CA PHE A 304 11.26 -31.24 -16.92
C PHE A 304 11.20 -30.44 -15.61
N GLY A 305 10.24 -29.51 -15.51
CA GLY A 305 10.28 -28.48 -14.46
C GLY A 305 8.94 -28.14 -13.83
N HIS A 306 8.98 -27.36 -12.75
CA HIS A 306 7.88 -26.50 -12.27
C HIS A 306 8.44 -25.36 -11.40
N LYS A 307 7.75 -24.21 -11.37
CA LYS A 307 8.01 -23.14 -10.38
C LYS A 307 7.57 -23.59 -8.99
N GLY A 308 8.31 -23.21 -7.95
CA GLY A 308 7.88 -23.32 -6.55
C GLY A 308 8.54 -22.23 -5.70
N HIS A 309 7.76 -21.21 -5.29
CA HIS A 309 8.27 -20.13 -4.45
C HIS A 309 8.22 -20.54 -2.98
N SER A 310 9.37 -20.54 -2.29
CA SER A 310 9.43 -20.62 -0.83
C SER A 310 9.27 -19.22 -0.23
N SER A 311 8.38 -19.08 0.75
CA SER A 311 8.08 -17.80 1.39
C SER A 311 9.16 -17.39 2.38
N LEU A 312 9.73 -16.19 2.19
CA LEU A 312 10.70 -15.62 3.12
C LEU A 312 10.00 -15.18 4.42
N SER A 313 10.28 -15.90 5.52
CA SER A 313 9.81 -15.58 6.86
C SER A 313 10.72 -14.52 7.52
N PHE A 314 10.36 -13.25 7.38
CA PHE A 314 11.07 -12.17 8.08
C PHE A 314 10.55 -11.98 9.51
N ARG A 315 11.26 -12.58 10.47
CA ARG A 315 11.42 -12.02 11.82
C ARG A 315 12.81 -11.41 11.93
N ASN A 316 12.93 -10.30 12.66
CA ASN A 316 14.12 -9.44 12.64
C ASN A 316 15.42 -10.21 12.93
N ALA A 317 16.42 -9.97 12.09
CA ALA A 317 17.79 -10.44 12.25
C ALA A 317 18.77 -9.25 12.17
N GLU A 318 18.49 -8.19 12.91
CA GLU A 318 19.45 -7.11 13.14
C GLU A 318 20.52 -7.57 14.14
N ARG A 319 21.70 -7.94 13.64
CA ARG A 319 22.93 -7.85 14.44
C ARG A 319 24.17 -7.72 13.56
N MET A 320 24.74 -6.51 13.53
CA MET A 320 26.19 -6.38 13.37
C MET A 320 26.84 -6.64 14.72
N GLU A 321 27.88 -7.48 14.77
CA GLU A 321 28.71 -7.66 15.96
C GLU A 321 30.08 -7.02 15.79
N ARG A 322 30.49 -6.23 16.79
CA ARG A 322 31.88 -6.06 17.23
C ARG A 322 31.89 -5.42 18.63
N GLY A 323 32.29 -6.19 19.63
CA GLY A 323 32.25 -5.78 21.04
C GLY A 323 32.69 -6.90 21.98
N SER A 324 33.99 -7.22 21.97
CA SER A 324 34.57 -8.33 22.74
C SER A 324 34.81 -7.96 24.20
N TRP A 325 34.14 -8.64 25.14
CA TRP A 325 34.56 -8.75 26.54
C TRP A 325 34.29 -10.15 27.10
N HIS A 326 35.25 -10.68 27.88
CA HIS A 326 35.18 -12.01 28.49
C HIS A 326 34.74 -11.94 29.96
N ALA A 327 34.02 -12.98 30.42
CA ALA A 327 33.96 -13.36 31.84
C ALA A 327 33.80 -14.89 31.98
N ASN A 328 34.39 -15.49 33.02
CA ASN A 328 34.41 -16.94 33.28
C ASN A 328 33.67 -17.31 34.56
N THR A 329 32.89 -18.40 34.55
CA THR A 329 32.66 -19.37 35.66
C THR A 329 31.89 -20.57 35.07
N ARG A 330 32.39 -21.80 34.96
CA ARG A 330 32.88 -22.78 35.98
C ARG A 330 31.83 -23.21 37.03
N GLY A 331 31.33 -24.45 36.93
CA GLY A 331 30.54 -25.12 37.99
C GLY A 331 29.79 -26.40 37.53
N LEU A 332 30.16 -27.57 38.06
CA LEU A 332 29.52 -28.90 37.88
C LEU A 332 28.86 -29.34 39.22
N PRO A 333 28.21 -30.53 39.40
CA PRO A 333 27.83 -31.62 38.47
C PRO A 333 26.37 -32.16 38.61
N VAL A 334 26.05 -33.20 37.83
CA VAL A 334 24.85 -34.08 37.86
C VAL A 334 24.73 -34.96 39.14
N ARG A 335 23.51 -35.38 39.52
CA ARG A 335 23.27 -36.60 40.33
C ARG A 335 21.98 -37.36 39.93
N SER A 336 21.87 -38.64 40.32
CA SER A 336 20.88 -39.62 39.79
C SER A 336 20.44 -40.69 40.82
N ARG A 337 19.21 -41.22 40.70
CA ARG A 337 18.67 -42.54 41.13
C ARG A 337 17.25 -42.73 40.55
N ARG A 338 16.93 -43.82 39.81
CA ARG A 338 16.49 -45.20 40.21
C ARG A 338 15.09 -45.22 40.89
N ASN A 339 14.01 -45.77 40.29
CA ASN A 339 13.65 -47.20 40.01
C ASN A 339 13.20 -47.95 41.30
N ALA A 340 12.17 -48.84 41.36
CA ALA A 340 11.22 -49.50 40.41
C ALA A 340 9.91 -49.85 41.21
N PRO A 341 9.03 -50.86 40.92
CA PRO A 341 8.67 -51.69 39.73
C PRO A 341 7.20 -51.40 39.25
N LYS A 342 6.52 -51.99 38.23
CA LYS A 342 6.39 -53.36 37.65
C LYS A 342 5.71 -54.39 38.58
N ASP A 343 4.82 -55.31 38.16
CA ASP A 343 4.39 -55.89 36.85
C ASP A 343 2.93 -56.47 37.04
N PRO A 344 2.31 -57.38 36.21
CA PRO A 344 2.19 -57.53 34.74
C PRO A 344 0.74 -57.92 34.23
N GLN A 345 0.61 -58.23 32.92
CA GLN A 345 -0.38 -59.17 32.28
C GLN A 345 -1.89 -58.76 32.22
N GLU A 346 -2.73 -59.18 31.25
CA GLU A 346 -2.55 -60.07 30.07
C GLU A 346 -3.47 -59.70 28.85
N HIS A 347 -3.59 -60.61 27.86
CA HIS A 347 -4.44 -60.63 26.64
C HIS A 347 -5.97 -60.45 26.93
N GLN A 348 -6.89 -60.25 25.97
CA GLN A 348 -6.99 -60.82 24.61
C GLN A 348 -7.95 -60.04 23.67
N GLN A 349 -8.11 -60.49 22.42
CA GLN A 349 -9.05 -59.97 21.42
C GLN A 349 -10.49 -60.46 21.66
N GLN A 350 -11.50 -59.72 21.20
CA GLN A 350 -12.70 -60.32 20.60
C GLN A 350 -13.46 -59.37 19.66
N GLN A 351 -14.50 -59.91 19.01
CA GLN A 351 -15.14 -59.42 17.79
C GLN A 351 -16.67 -59.57 17.92
N GLN A 352 -17.45 -59.05 16.96
CA GLN A 352 -18.92 -59.29 16.80
C GLN A 352 -19.81 -58.69 17.92
N GLU A 353 -21.12 -58.45 17.76
CA GLU A 353 -21.96 -58.40 16.54
C GLU A 353 -23.11 -57.38 16.66
N ALA A 354 -23.97 -57.32 15.64
CA ALA A 354 -25.12 -56.40 15.57
C ALA A 354 -26.35 -56.87 16.39
N LEU A 355 -27.25 -55.92 16.68
CA LEU A 355 -28.61 -56.19 17.15
C LEU A 355 -29.63 -55.42 16.29
N VAL A 356 -30.85 -55.96 16.22
CA VAL A 356 -31.90 -55.61 15.24
C VAL A 356 -33.22 -55.31 15.99
N LEU A 357 -34.25 -54.85 15.24
CA LEU A 357 -35.56 -54.33 15.66
C LEU A 357 -35.52 -52.82 16.02
N GLU A 358 -36.60 -52.05 15.84
CA GLU A 358 -38.01 -52.44 15.66
C GLU A 358 -38.72 -51.75 14.46
N LYS A 359 -40.03 -52.02 14.27
CA LYS A 359 -40.79 -51.79 13.03
C LYS A 359 -42.24 -51.42 13.32
N VAL A 360 -42.74 -50.31 12.76
CA VAL A 360 -44.16 -49.92 12.81
C VAL A 360 -44.62 -49.37 11.44
N ASN A 361 -45.87 -49.63 11.08
CA ASN A 361 -46.52 -49.14 9.85
C ASN A 361 -47.16 -47.74 10.11
N SER A 362 -48.00 -47.08 9.29
CA SER A 362 -48.66 -47.34 7.99
C SER A 362 -49.24 -45.99 7.50
N SER A 363 -49.55 -45.73 6.22
CA SER A 363 -49.16 -46.32 4.92
C SER A 363 -49.92 -45.57 3.82
N ASN A 364 -49.34 -45.34 2.63
CA ASN A 364 -50.13 -45.15 1.40
C ASN A 364 -49.34 -45.51 0.14
N THR A 365 -50.05 -45.95 -0.90
CA THR A 365 -49.46 -46.61 -2.09
C THR A 365 -49.70 -45.85 -3.38
N SER A 366 -48.64 -45.62 -4.15
CA SER A 366 -48.70 -45.62 -5.62
C SER A 366 -47.45 -46.32 -6.16
N VAL A 367 -47.61 -47.12 -7.22
CA VAL A 367 -46.54 -47.97 -7.75
C VAL A 367 -46.07 -47.42 -9.09
N GLY A 368 -44.79 -47.06 -9.18
CA GLY A 368 -44.09 -46.72 -10.41
C GLY A 368 -42.74 -47.43 -10.42
N PHE A 369 -42.56 -48.39 -11.31
CA PHE A 369 -41.41 -49.31 -11.30
C PHE A 369 -40.28 -48.85 -12.23
N VAL A 370 -39.09 -49.45 -12.06
CA VAL A 370 -37.90 -49.46 -12.96
C VAL A 370 -36.75 -48.47 -12.64
N ALA A 371 -35.52 -49.02 -12.76
CA ALA A 371 -34.21 -48.37 -12.84
C ALA A 371 -33.64 -47.66 -11.60
N THR A 372 -33.21 -48.46 -10.62
CA THR A 372 -32.10 -48.13 -9.70
C THR A 372 -30.77 -48.04 -10.46
N ARG A 373 -30.55 -46.96 -11.23
CA ARG A 373 -29.20 -46.52 -11.58
C ARG A 373 -28.72 -45.55 -10.50
N ASN A 374 -27.53 -45.80 -9.95
CA ASN A 374 -26.87 -44.86 -9.03
C ASN A 374 -26.78 -43.48 -9.69
N ARG A 375 -27.61 -42.56 -9.20
CA ARG A 375 -27.39 -41.13 -9.39
C ARG A 375 -26.09 -40.83 -8.65
N ARG A 376 -24.97 -40.79 -9.38
CA ARG A 376 -23.77 -40.12 -8.88
C ARG A 376 -24.22 -38.73 -8.51
N ASP A 377 -24.03 -38.33 -7.25
CA ASP A 377 -24.26 -36.95 -6.87
C ASP A 377 -23.42 -36.07 -7.79
N VAL A 378 -24.12 -35.22 -8.55
CA VAL A 378 -23.45 -34.20 -9.36
C VAL A 378 -22.66 -33.35 -8.37
N PRO A 379 -21.32 -33.21 -8.52
CA PRO A 379 -20.55 -32.42 -7.59
C PRO A 379 -21.15 -31.02 -7.50
N GLY A 380 -21.76 -30.70 -6.34
CA GLY A 380 -22.43 -29.42 -6.13
C GLY A 380 -21.46 -28.30 -6.45
N CYS A 381 -21.89 -27.33 -7.26
CA CYS A 381 -20.93 -26.44 -7.91
C CYS A 381 -20.12 -25.69 -6.86
N VAL A 382 -18.81 -25.93 -6.84
CA VAL A 382 -17.89 -25.18 -6.00
C VAL A 382 -17.56 -23.90 -6.77
N PRO A 383 -17.96 -22.70 -6.31
CA PRO A 383 -17.49 -21.45 -6.89
C PRO A 383 -15.98 -21.35 -6.63
N ASN A 384 -15.22 -21.74 -7.64
CA ASN A 384 -13.76 -21.71 -7.68
C ASN A 384 -13.29 -20.92 -8.91
N TYR A 385 -11.99 -20.69 -9.00
CA TYR A 385 -11.37 -19.88 -10.05
C TYR A 385 -11.53 -20.43 -11.49
N ASN A 386 -12.00 -21.68 -11.65
CA ASN A 386 -12.27 -22.31 -12.95
C ASN A 386 -13.78 -22.33 -13.32
N ALA A 387 -14.67 -21.84 -12.45
CA ALA A 387 -16.09 -21.76 -12.75
C ALA A 387 -16.35 -20.82 -13.95
N GLN A 388 -17.34 -21.15 -14.77
CA GLN A 388 -17.82 -20.25 -15.81
C GLN A 388 -18.71 -19.19 -15.16
N ARG A 389 -18.46 -17.91 -15.47
CA ARG A 389 -19.22 -16.78 -14.93
C ARG A 389 -19.85 -15.98 -16.07
N GLN A 390 -20.98 -15.36 -15.78
CA GLN A 390 -21.53 -14.28 -16.61
C GLN A 390 -21.10 -12.93 -16.04
N LEU A 391 -20.95 -11.97 -16.94
CA LEU A 391 -20.53 -10.61 -16.70
C LEU A 391 -21.54 -9.70 -17.42
N TRP A 392 -22.27 -8.91 -16.65
CA TRP A 392 -23.29 -7.98 -17.14
C TRP A 392 -22.74 -6.56 -16.97
N VAL A 393 -22.41 -5.91 -18.08
CA VAL A 393 -21.86 -4.54 -18.08
C VAL A 393 -22.97 -3.58 -18.51
N GLY A 394 -23.31 -2.62 -17.66
CA GLY A 394 -24.34 -1.61 -17.94
C GLY A 394 -25.80 -2.09 -17.87
N CYS A 395 -26.05 -3.41 -17.78
CA CYS A 395 -27.41 -3.95 -17.96
C CYS A 395 -28.36 -3.74 -16.77
N THR A 396 -27.86 -3.77 -15.53
CA THR A 396 -28.68 -3.53 -14.32
C THR A 396 -28.80 -2.04 -14.04
N ALA A 397 -27.70 -1.31 -14.24
CA ALA A 397 -27.64 0.14 -14.38
C ALA A 397 -26.40 0.50 -15.22
N GLU A 398 -26.45 1.62 -15.94
CA GLU A 398 -25.41 2.06 -16.88
C GLU A 398 -23.99 2.17 -16.26
N ASN A 399 -23.91 2.36 -14.94
CA ASN A 399 -22.69 2.53 -14.17
C ASN A 399 -22.24 1.29 -13.36
N LEU A 400 -22.90 0.14 -13.56
CA LEU A 400 -22.63 -1.11 -12.83
C LEU A 400 -22.07 -2.22 -13.72
N ILE A 401 -21.29 -3.09 -13.07
CA ILE A 401 -20.82 -4.36 -13.61
C ILE A 401 -21.16 -5.45 -12.59
N ASP A 402 -22.04 -6.38 -12.98
CA ASP A 402 -22.44 -7.51 -12.14
C ASP A 402 -21.77 -8.81 -12.63
N VAL A 403 -21.22 -9.58 -11.69
CA VAL A 403 -20.51 -10.83 -11.99
C VAL A 403 -21.15 -11.99 -11.24
N SER A 404 -21.91 -12.84 -11.93
CA SER A 404 -22.61 -13.99 -11.35
C SER A 404 -22.01 -15.32 -11.83
N PRO A 405 -21.70 -16.29 -10.95
CA PRO A 405 -21.29 -17.63 -11.37
C PRO A 405 -22.49 -18.41 -11.91
N LEU A 406 -22.34 -19.08 -13.06
CA LEU A 406 -23.44 -19.77 -13.79
C LEU A 406 -24.06 -20.98 -13.06
N CYS A 407 -23.67 -21.23 -11.82
CA CYS A 407 -23.95 -22.47 -11.11
C CYS A 407 -24.29 -22.31 -9.61
N SER A 408 -24.33 -21.07 -9.09
CA SER A 408 -24.84 -20.74 -7.77
C SER A 408 -25.21 -19.25 -7.71
N VAL A 409 -26.09 -18.88 -6.79
CA VAL A 409 -26.26 -17.47 -6.36
C VAL A 409 -25.27 -17.07 -5.26
N ASP A 410 -24.54 -18.04 -4.68
CA ASP A 410 -23.42 -17.76 -3.78
C ASP A 410 -22.19 -17.28 -4.56
N GLY A 411 -21.80 -16.03 -4.35
CA GLY A 411 -20.59 -15.43 -4.94
C GLY A 411 -20.85 -14.51 -6.12
N GLU A 412 -21.99 -13.81 -6.14
CA GLU A 412 -22.19 -12.64 -6.98
C GLU A 412 -21.31 -11.47 -6.50
N GLU A 413 -20.66 -10.77 -7.43
CA GLU A 413 -19.75 -9.66 -7.16
C GLU A 413 -20.22 -8.43 -7.97
N GLU A 414 -20.47 -7.30 -7.29
CA GLU A 414 -20.94 -6.05 -7.93
C GLU A 414 -19.84 -4.99 -7.90
N TYR A 415 -19.61 -4.33 -9.04
CA TYR A 415 -18.61 -3.29 -9.21
C TYR A 415 -19.25 -2.01 -9.78
N SER A 416 -18.88 -0.85 -9.22
CA SER A 416 -19.29 0.47 -9.73
C SER A 416 -18.19 1.10 -10.58
N CYS A 417 -18.53 1.52 -11.80
CA CYS A 417 -17.61 2.23 -12.71
C CYS A 417 -17.38 3.68 -12.26
N HIS A 418 -16.14 4.15 -12.38
CA HIS A 418 -15.69 5.47 -11.91
C HIS A 418 -14.81 6.24 -12.90
N GLY A 419 -14.55 5.67 -14.07
CA GLY A 419 -13.92 6.35 -15.20
C GLY A 419 -13.43 5.37 -16.26
N SER A 420 -13.28 5.85 -17.49
CA SER A 420 -12.82 5.00 -18.61
C SER A 420 -12.15 5.76 -19.73
N TRP A 421 -11.26 5.10 -20.47
CA TRP A 421 -10.61 5.65 -21.66
C TRP A 421 -10.20 4.54 -22.64
N SER A 422 -9.71 4.91 -23.82
CA SER A 422 -9.20 3.97 -24.82
C SER A 422 -7.87 4.42 -25.43
N GLU A 423 -7.00 3.44 -25.73
CA GLU A 423 -5.72 3.63 -26.39
C GLU A 423 -5.44 2.43 -27.31
N ASN A 424 -5.01 2.65 -28.55
CA ASN A 424 -4.52 1.59 -29.45
C ASN A 424 -5.45 0.35 -29.54
N SER A 425 -6.74 0.61 -29.76
CA SER A 425 -7.85 -0.36 -29.80
C SER A 425 -8.03 -1.20 -28.51
N THR A 426 -7.59 -0.67 -27.37
CA THR A 426 -7.72 -1.26 -26.04
C THR A 426 -8.50 -0.29 -25.16
N PHE A 427 -9.49 -0.79 -24.43
CA PHE A 427 -10.35 -0.02 -23.53
C PHE A 427 -9.99 -0.31 -22.08
N TYR A 428 -9.96 0.73 -21.24
CA TYR A 428 -9.66 0.64 -19.81
C TYR A 428 -10.86 1.17 -19.01
N ILE A 429 -11.30 0.40 -18.02
CA ILE A 429 -12.39 0.76 -17.11
C ILE A 429 -11.86 0.68 -15.68
N ILE A 430 -12.05 1.74 -14.91
CA ILE A 430 -11.81 1.71 -13.47
C ILE A 430 -13.13 1.41 -12.78
N ALA A 431 -13.18 0.30 -12.05
CA ALA A 431 -14.34 -0.10 -11.28
C ALA A 431 -13.96 -0.44 -9.83
N ARG A 432 -14.87 -0.21 -8.89
CA ARG A 432 -14.67 -0.45 -7.44
C ARG A 432 -15.66 -1.49 -6.94
N HIS A 433 -15.17 -2.54 -6.27
CA HIS A 433 -16.03 -3.59 -5.72
C HIS A 433 -16.89 -3.02 -4.58
N LYS A 434 -18.19 -3.33 -4.59
CA LYS A 434 -19.16 -2.88 -3.57
C LYS A 434 -18.75 -3.31 -2.16
N GLY A 435 -18.75 -2.37 -1.22
CA GLY A 435 -18.26 -2.62 0.15
C GLY A 435 -16.73 -2.71 0.30
N SER A 436 -15.94 -2.50 -0.77
CA SER A 436 -14.48 -2.41 -0.72
C SER A 436 -14.01 -0.99 -1.04
N LYS A 437 -12.83 -0.61 -0.54
CA LYS A 437 -12.10 0.59 -0.99
C LYS A 437 -11.17 0.30 -2.18
N HIS A 438 -10.90 -0.98 -2.46
CA HIS A 438 -10.03 -1.39 -3.55
C HIS A 438 -10.77 -1.26 -4.89
N GLY A 439 -10.11 -0.63 -5.86
CA GLY A 439 -10.55 -0.63 -7.25
C GLY A 439 -9.72 -1.60 -8.08
N VAL A 440 -10.22 -1.91 -9.27
CA VAL A 440 -9.56 -2.73 -10.28
C VAL A 440 -9.56 -1.99 -11.61
N CYS A 441 -8.52 -2.22 -12.42
CA CYS A 441 -8.54 -1.87 -13.83
C CYS A 441 -8.98 -3.08 -14.64
N LEU A 442 -10.12 -2.97 -15.32
CA LEU A 442 -10.55 -3.92 -16.34
C LEU A 442 -10.06 -3.41 -17.70
N THR A 443 -9.17 -4.16 -18.33
CA THR A 443 -8.59 -3.84 -19.64
C THR A 443 -9.16 -4.81 -20.68
N TYR A 444 -9.88 -4.29 -21.67
CA TYR A 444 -10.50 -5.08 -22.74
C TYR A 444 -9.85 -4.77 -24.08
N ARG A 445 -9.57 -5.83 -24.85
CA ARG A 445 -9.16 -5.74 -26.24
C ARG A 445 -10.04 -6.69 -27.08
N PRO A 446 -10.82 -6.19 -28.06
CA PRO A 446 -11.57 -7.07 -28.95
C PRO A 446 -10.60 -7.89 -29.80
N THR A 447 -11.00 -9.12 -30.12
CA THR A 447 -10.30 -9.99 -31.09
C THR A 447 -11.24 -10.27 -32.26
N GLU A 448 -10.80 -11.03 -33.26
CA GLU A 448 -11.62 -11.34 -34.43
C GLU A 448 -12.85 -12.18 -34.04
N GLY A 449 -14.02 -11.83 -34.58
CA GLY A 449 -15.31 -12.48 -34.27
C GLY A 449 -15.98 -11.95 -32.99
N THR A 450 -16.61 -12.83 -32.22
CA THR A 450 -17.33 -12.51 -30.96
C THR A 450 -16.48 -12.73 -29.71
N ALA A 451 -15.16 -12.89 -29.87
CA ALA A 451 -14.20 -13.09 -28.79
C ALA A 451 -13.48 -11.79 -28.43
N ALA A 452 -13.12 -11.65 -27.15
CA ALA A 452 -12.26 -10.58 -26.67
C ALA A 452 -11.34 -11.07 -25.55
N LYS A 453 -10.25 -10.33 -25.31
CA LYS A 453 -9.34 -10.57 -24.20
C LYS A 453 -9.60 -9.54 -23.10
N LEU A 454 -9.90 -10.02 -21.90
CA LEU A 454 -9.99 -9.23 -20.67
C LEU A 454 -8.73 -9.48 -19.82
N VAL A 455 -8.14 -8.41 -19.31
CA VAL A 455 -7.14 -8.45 -18.24
C VAL A 455 -7.71 -7.68 -17.05
N VAL A 456 -7.71 -8.27 -15.86
CA VAL A 456 -8.10 -7.60 -14.62
C VAL A 456 -6.87 -7.44 -13.75
N GLY A 457 -6.52 -6.19 -13.48
CA GLY A 457 -5.31 -5.82 -12.74
C GLY A 457 -5.58 -4.82 -11.63
N ASP A 458 -4.58 -4.69 -10.77
CA ASP A 458 -4.44 -3.66 -9.74
C ASP A 458 -3.80 -2.36 -10.26
N ALA A 459 -3.39 -2.34 -11.54
CA ALA A 459 -3.11 -1.15 -12.34
C ALA A 459 -3.47 -1.41 -13.82
N CYS A 460 -3.55 -0.36 -14.65
CA CYS A 460 -3.83 -0.47 -16.08
C CYS A 460 -2.57 -0.80 -16.91
N TYR A 461 -2.20 -2.08 -16.92
CA TYR A 461 -1.02 -2.56 -17.64
C TYR A 461 -1.17 -2.47 -19.17
N ARG A 462 -0.14 -1.92 -19.81
CA ARG A 462 0.00 -1.88 -21.28
C ARG A 462 0.90 -3.02 -21.73
N GLY A 463 0.64 -3.60 -22.90
CA GLY A 463 1.25 -4.87 -23.34
C GLY A 463 2.78 -4.92 -23.51
N THR A 464 3.50 -3.80 -23.35
CA THR A 464 4.96 -3.74 -23.24
C THR A 464 5.47 -4.04 -21.82
N GLN A 465 4.63 -3.86 -20.81
CA GLN A 465 4.92 -4.15 -19.41
C GLN A 465 4.50 -5.58 -19.10
N LYS A 466 5.38 -6.35 -18.46
CA LYS A 466 5.02 -7.68 -17.96
C LYS A 466 4.07 -7.50 -16.76
N PRO A 467 2.79 -7.89 -16.84
CA PRO A 467 1.90 -7.82 -15.68
C PRO A 467 2.41 -8.76 -14.56
N PRO A 468 2.27 -8.39 -13.29
CA PRO A 468 2.74 -9.19 -12.16
C PRO A 468 1.97 -10.52 -12.06
N ASP A 469 2.54 -11.56 -11.45
CA ASP A 469 1.98 -12.93 -11.43
C ASP A 469 0.58 -13.05 -10.75
N HIS A 470 -0.01 -11.95 -10.24
CA HIS A 470 -1.34 -11.87 -9.61
C HIS A 470 -2.46 -11.24 -10.46
N HIS A 471 -2.21 -10.88 -11.72
CA HIS A 471 -3.26 -10.44 -12.67
C HIS A 471 -4.17 -11.60 -13.10
N LEU A 472 -5.43 -11.31 -13.44
CA LEU A 472 -6.26 -12.23 -14.23
C LEU A 472 -6.07 -11.93 -15.72
N GLU A 473 -5.85 -12.96 -16.52
CA GLU A 473 -6.11 -12.93 -17.96
C GLU A 473 -7.23 -13.91 -18.30
N ALA A 474 -8.26 -13.45 -19.02
CA ALA A 474 -9.43 -14.26 -19.37
C ALA A 474 -9.92 -13.96 -20.80
N ASN A 475 -10.36 -15.01 -21.50
CA ASN A 475 -11.07 -14.86 -22.77
C ASN A 475 -12.56 -14.67 -22.49
N LEU A 476 -13.13 -13.62 -23.07
CA LEU A 476 -14.55 -13.30 -23.06
C LEU A 476 -15.18 -13.72 -24.38
N SER A 477 -16.38 -14.29 -24.30
CA SER A 477 -17.29 -14.47 -25.42
C SER A 477 -18.50 -13.55 -25.25
N VAL A 478 -18.76 -12.69 -26.23
CA VAL A 478 -19.97 -11.85 -26.28
C VAL A 478 -21.20 -12.77 -26.42
N LEU A 479 -22.19 -12.62 -25.54
CA LEU A 479 -23.45 -13.37 -25.59
C LEU A 479 -24.59 -12.57 -26.22
N GLY A 480 -24.59 -11.25 -26.04
CA GLY A 480 -25.62 -10.34 -26.56
C GLY A 480 -25.51 -8.95 -25.91
N LYS A 481 -26.40 -8.04 -26.29
CA LYS A 481 -26.58 -6.74 -25.62
C LYS A 481 -27.53 -6.84 -24.43
N CYS A 482 -27.52 -5.82 -23.58
CA CYS A 482 -28.53 -5.68 -22.54
C CYS A 482 -29.95 -5.65 -23.17
N GLY A 483 -30.89 -6.34 -22.54
CA GLY A 483 -32.27 -6.48 -23.03
C GLY A 483 -32.52 -7.58 -24.07
N GLU A 484 -31.52 -8.04 -24.83
CA GLU A 484 -31.72 -9.07 -25.87
C GLU A 484 -32.07 -10.46 -25.31
N THR A 485 -31.75 -10.73 -24.03
CA THR A 485 -32.06 -11.99 -23.33
C THR A 485 -33.30 -11.90 -22.43
N GLY A 486 -34.11 -10.83 -22.54
CA GLY A 486 -35.33 -10.63 -21.75
C GLY A 486 -36.61 -10.89 -22.55
N ALA A 487 -37.64 -11.47 -21.91
CA ALA A 487 -38.92 -11.81 -22.56
C ALA A 487 -39.82 -10.60 -22.94
N SER A 488 -39.31 -9.37 -22.87
CA SER A 488 -40.04 -8.12 -23.12
C SER A 488 -40.38 -7.88 -24.60
N ALA A 489 -39.57 -8.38 -25.54
CA ALA A 489 -39.79 -8.21 -26.97
C ALA A 489 -41.17 -8.74 -27.44
N ALA A 490 -41.61 -9.88 -26.90
CA ALA A 490 -42.92 -10.45 -27.19
C ALA A 490 -44.08 -9.53 -26.74
N GLN A 491 -43.91 -8.83 -25.63
CA GLN A 491 -44.95 -8.01 -25.01
C GLN A 491 -45.15 -6.67 -25.75
N VAL A 492 -44.08 -6.08 -26.27
CA VAL A 492 -44.15 -4.90 -27.15
C VAL A 492 -44.84 -5.24 -28.48
N HIS A 493 -44.49 -6.37 -29.10
CA HIS A 493 -45.14 -6.80 -30.34
C HIS A 493 -46.64 -7.10 -30.16
N LEU A 494 -47.04 -7.73 -29.05
CA LEU A 494 -48.46 -7.96 -28.73
C LEU A 494 -49.23 -6.65 -28.51
N ALA A 495 -48.66 -5.70 -27.76
CA ALA A 495 -49.30 -4.39 -27.54
C ALA A 495 -49.51 -3.62 -28.86
N ASN A 496 -48.51 -3.62 -29.74
CA ASN A 496 -48.62 -2.93 -31.04
C ASN A 496 -49.61 -3.61 -31.99
N TRP A 497 -49.68 -4.95 -31.98
CA TRP A 497 -50.72 -5.70 -32.72
C TRP A 497 -52.12 -5.41 -32.21
N LEU A 498 -52.34 -5.37 -30.89
CA LEU A 498 -53.64 -5.05 -30.30
C LEU A 498 -54.09 -3.62 -30.62
N LEU A 499 -53.16 -2.65 -30.64
CA LEU A 499 -53.44 -1.28 -31.09
C LEU A 499 -53.83 -1.21 -32.58
N LEU A 500 -53.12 -1.94 -33.45
CA LEU A 500 -53.46 -2.01 -34.89
C LEU A 500 -54.81 -2.68 -35.15
N VAL A 501 -55.13 -3.76 -34.44
CA VAL A 501 -56.44 -4.43 -34.52
C VAL A 501 -57.56 -3.54 -33.99
N ALA A 502 -57.33 -2.82 -32.88
CA ALA A 502 -58.29 -1.85 -32.36
C ALA A 502 -58.57 -0.74 -33.38
N MET A 503 -57.53 -0.11 -33.94
CA MET A 503 -57.63 0.92 -34.98
C MET A 503 -58.39 0.42 -36.22
N ALA A 504 -58.09 -0.79 -36.69
CA ALA A 504 -58.78 -1.40 -37.84
C ALA A 504 -60.27 -1.68 -37.55
N SER A 505 -60.59 -2.17 -36.34
CA SER A 505 -61.99 -2.39 -35.94
C SER A 505 -62.78 -1.09 -35.79
N TRP A 506 -62.13 -0.01 -35.32
CA TRP A 506 -62.76 1.31 -35.19
C TRP A 506 -63.09 1.93 -36.55
N LEU A 507 -62.19 1.75 -37.54
CA LEU A 507 -62.43 2.14 -38.92
C LEU A 507 -63.58 1.35 -39.58
N GLN A 508 -63.79 0.09 -39.21
CA GLN A 508 -64.92 -0.71 -39.71
C GLN A 508 -66.27 -0.42 -39.03
N LEU A 509 -66.30 0.30 -37.90
CA LEU A 509 -67.55 0.78 -37.27
C LEU A 509 -67.92 2.22 -37.67
N HIS A 510 -67.08 2.90 -38.44
CA HIS A 510 -67.28 4.29 -38.88
C HIS A 510 -67.28 4.48 -40.40
N SER A 511 -67.60 3.42 -41.15
CA SER A 511 -67.89 3.42 -42.60
C SER A 511 -69.16 2.64 -42.92
#